data_AF-A0A9D4QMD1-F1
#
_entry.id   AF-A0A9D4QMD1-F1
#
_cell.length_a   1.000
_cell.length_b   1.000
_cell.length_c   1.000
_cell.angle_alpha   90.00
_cell.angle_beta   90.00
_cell.angle_gamma   90.00
#
_symmetry.space_group_name_H-M   'P 1'
#
loop_
_entity.id
_entity.type
_entity.pdbx_description
1 polymer ?
#
loop_
_entity_poly.entity_id
_entity_poly.type
_entity_poly.pdbx_seq_one_letter_code
_entity_poly.pdbx_strand_id
1 'polypeptide(L)'
;MTILNDKQGEAYRLMSEGHNVVLLGAAGTGKSFILKEFVEEQRKCGKNIGLTCTTGIACSVYSEVVGGAMRINKWSGIEDGRYDPSEIVDVVCNNRKYCDVVQRI
;
A
#
# COMPACT_ATOMS: atom_id res chain seq x y z
N MET A 1 -16.30 -15.75 9.20
CA MET A 1 -16.43 -15.90 7.74
C MET A 1 -16.95 -14.56 7.22
N THR A 2 -16.12 -13.83 6.48
CA THR A 2 -16.45 -12.49 5.99
C THR A 2 -17.46 -12.61 4.84
N ILE A 3 -18.59 -11.91 4.93
CA ILE A 3 -19.63 -11.94 3.89
C ILE A 3 -19.27 -10.89 2.84
N LEU A 4 -18.82 -11.35 1.67
CA LEU A 4 -18.55 -10.53 0.50
C LEU A 4 -19.68 -10.71 -0.51
N ASN A 5 -20.05 -9.65 -1.24
CA ASN A 5 -20.89 -9.82 -2.42
C ASN A 5 -20.08 -10.37 -3.59
N ASP A 6 -20.76 -10.81 -4.66
CA ASP A 6 -20.13 -11.49 -5.80
C ASP A 6 -18.95 -10.70 -6.40
N LYS A 7 -19.11 -9.39 -6.60
CA LYS A 7 -18.05 -8.53 -7.17
C LYS A 7 -16.87 -8.36 -6.22
N GLN A 8 -17.14 -8.26 -4.92
CA GLN A 8 -16.09 -8.17 -3.91
C GLN A 8 -15.33 -9.49 -3.78
N GLY A 9 -16.05 -10.62 -3.84
CA GLY A 9 -15.46 -11.96 -3.85
C GLY A 9 -14.59 -12.20 -5.07
N GLU A 10 -15.02 -11.78 -6.25
CA GLU A 10 -14.21 -11.84 -7.47
C GLU A 10 -12.93 -11.02 -7.35
N ALA A 11 -13.03 -9.76 -6.91
CA ALA A 11 -11.86 -8.90 -6.72
C ALA A 11 -10.89 -9.50 -5.68
N TYR A 12 -11.40 -10.02 -4.57
CA TYR A 12 -10.59 -10.67 -3.54
C TYR A 12 -9.86 -11.89 -4.10
N ARG A 13 -10.57 -12.77 -4.82
CA ARG A 13 -10.00 -13.95 -5.46
C ARG A 13 -8.85 -13.59 -6.41
N LEU A 14 -9.06 -12.61 -7.30
CA LEU A 14 -8.02 -12.17 -8.24
C LEU A 14 -6.79 -11.62 -7.53
N MET A 15 -6.97 -10.85 -6.45
CA MET A 15 -5.85 -10.37 -5.62
C MET A 15 -5.12 -11.52 -4.93
N SER A 16 -5.85 -12.51 -4.39
CA SER A 16 -5.28 -13.69 -3.73
C SER A 16 -4.52 -14.61 -4.68
N GLU A 17 -4.93 -14.67 -5.95
CA GLU A 17 -4.22 -15.39 -7.03
C GLU A 17 -2.93 -14.67 -7.47
N GLY A 18 -2.67 -13.47 -6.98
CA GLY A 18 -1.45 -12.70 -7.27
C GLY A 18 -1.54 -11.82 -8.51
N HIS A 19 -2.75 -11.58 -9.04
CA HIS A 19 -2.93 -10.67 -10.17
C HIS A 19 -2.79 -9.20 -9.76
N ASN A 20 -2.34 -8.37 -10.72
CA ASN A 20 -2.41 -6.91 -10.58
C ASN A 20 -3.85 -6.45 -10.77
N VAL A 21 -4.46 -5.89 -9.72
CA VAL A 21 -5.88 -5.53 -9.69
C VAL A 21 -6.05 -4.02 -9.50
N VAL A 22 -6.89 -3.41 -10.33
CA VAL A 22 -7.39 -2.04 -10.13
C VAL A 22 -8.80 -2.12 -9.53
N LEU A 23 -8.94 -1.79 -8.25
CA LEU A 23 -10.21 -1.84 -7.54
C LEU A 23 -10.93 -0.47 -7.57
N LEU A 24 -11.95 -0.35 -8.42
CA LEU A 24 -12.76 0.87 -8.58
C LEU A 24 -14.16 0.72 -7.96
N GLY A 25 -14.81 1.86 -7.73
CA GLY A 25 -16.18 1.92 -7.23
C GLY A 25 -16.49 3.25 -6.54
N ALA A 26 -17.77 3.62 -6.47
CA ALA A 26 -18.23 4.83 -5.81
C ALA A 26 -17.86 4.87 -4.31
N ALA A 27 -18.01 6.03 -3.68
CA ALA A 27 -17.87 6.12 -2.22
C ALA A 27 -18.87 5.17 -1.52
N GLY A 28 -18.46 4.55 -0.42
CA GLY A 28 -19.32 3.63 0.34
C GLY A 28 -19.46 2.20 -0.23
N THR A 29 -18.83 1.85 -1.35
CA THR A 29 -18.96 0.49 -1.95
C THR A 29 -18.10 -0.59 -1.26
N GLY A 30 -17.43 -0.28 -0.15
CA GLY A 30 -16.64 -1.26 0.62
C GLY A 30 -15.22 -1.53 0.11
N LYS A 31 -14.63 -0.67 -0.72
CA LYS A 31 -13.25 -0.86 -1.24
C LYS A 31 -12.21 -1.02 -0.12
N SER A 32 -12.24 -0.14 0.87
CA SER A 32 -11.31 -0.16 2.00
C SER A 32 -11.51 -1.39 2.89
N PHE A 33 -12.73 -1.94 2.94
CA PHE A 33 -13.03 -3.17 3.66
C PHE A 33 -12.36 -4.38 2.99
N ILE A 34 -12.52 -4.55 1.67
CA ILE A 34 -11.86 -5.65 0.93
C ILE A 34 -10.34 -5.54 1.05
N LEU A 35 -9.80 -4.32 0.90
CA LEU A 35 -8.36 -4.09 1.02
C LEU A 35 -7.84 -4.46 2.42
N LYS A 36 -8.59 -4.12 3.48
CA LYS A 36 -8.26 -4.51 4.85
C LYS A 36 -8.18 -6.03 5.00
N GLU A 37 -9.24 -6.73 4.62
CA GLU A 37 -9.30 -8.20 4.73
C GLU A 37 -8.17 -8.86 3.95
N PHE A 38 -7.86 -8.34 2.75
CA PHE A 38 -6.76 -8.85 1.95
C PHE A 38 -5.41 -8.62 2.63
N VAL A 39 -5.10 -7.39 3.06
CA VAL A 39 -3.82 -7.05 3.69
C VAL A 39 -3.60 -7.82 4.99
N GLU A 40 -4.64 -7.93 5.83
CA GLU A 40 -4.56 -8.68 7.09
C GLU A 40 -4.26 -10.17 6.83
N GLU A 41 -4.92 -10.78 5.84
CA GLU A 41 -4.67 -12.18 5.49
C GLU A 41 -3.27 -12.37 4.92
N GLN A 42 -2.82 -11.51 4.00
CA GLN A 42 -1.48 -11.64 3.43
C GLN A 42 -0.37 -11.44 4.47
N ARG A 43 -0.58 -10.56 5.46
CA ARG A 43 0.33 -10.40 6.61
C ARG A 43 0.38 -11.68 7.47
N LYS A 44 -0.74 -12.34 7.72
CA LYS A 44 -0.77 -13.64 8.42
C LYS A 44 -0.04 -14.73 7.65
N CYS A 45 -0.09 -14.69 6.32
CA CYS A 45 0.71 -15.56 5.45
C CYS A 45 2.21 -15.18 5.40
N GLY A 46 2.66 -14.19 6.18
CA GLY A 46 4.06 -13.77 6.24
C GLY A 46 4.52 -12.93 5.04
N LYS A 47 3.61 -12.43 4.19
CA LYS A 47 3.99 -11.56 3.08
C LYS A 47 4.40 -10.18 3.59
N ASN A 48 5.45 -9.62 2.98
CA ASN A 48 5.82 -8.22 3.18
C ASN A 48 4.88 -7.33 2.34
N ILE A 49 4.15 -6.43 3.00
CA ILE A 49 3.11 -5.60 2.35
C ILE A 49 3.46 -4.12 2.46
N GLY A 50 3.71 -3.47 1.32
CA GLY A 50 3.80 -2.02 1.21
C GLY A 50 2.42 -1.38 1.02
N LEU A 51 1.83 -0.87 2.11
CA LEU A 51 0.55 -0.16 2.06
C LEU A 51 0.80 1.34 1.86
N THR A 52 0.41 1.87 0.70
CA THR A 52 0.67 3.28 0.36
C THR A 52 -0.59 4.06 -0.01
N CYS A 53 -0.53 5.39 0.17
CA CYS A 53 -1.55 6.31 -0.33
C CYS A 53 -0.92 7.54 -0.98
N THR A 54 -1.70 8.30 -1.75
CA THR A 54 -1.23 9.51 -2.42
C THR A 54 -1.16 10.74 -1.51
N THR A 55 -2.02 10.80 -0.48
CA THR A 55 -2.12 11.96 0.43
C THR A 55 -1.94 11.54 1.89
N GLY A 56 -1.50 12.49 2.73
CA GLY A 56 -1.30 12.26 4.17
C GLY A 56 -2.61 11.92 4.89
N ILE A 57 -3.71 12.61 4.54
CA ILE A 57 -5.02 12.35 5.15
C ILE A 57 -5.55 10.95 4.80
N ALA A 58 -5.34 10.48 3.57
CA ALA A 58 -5.70 9.11 3.20
C ALA A 58 -4.87 8.10 4.01
N CYS A 59 -3.57 8.36 4.21
CA CYS A 59 -2.73 7.48 5.04
C CYS A 59 -3.25 7.38 6.48
N SER A 60 -3.73 8.49 7.07
CA SER A 60 -4.31 8.46 8.42
C SER A 60 -5.54 7.55 8.47
N VAL A 61 -6.48 7.71 7.53
CA VAL A 61 -7.68 6.87 7.44
C VAL A 61 -7.32 5.39 7.26
N TYR A 62 -6.40 5.07 6.35
CA TYR A 62 -5.98 3.68 6.14
C TYR A 62 -5.16 3.12 7.31
N SER A 63 -4.42 3.96 8.05
CA SER A 63 -3.70 3.53 9.24
C SER A 63 -4.64 3.16 10.37
N GLU A 64 -5.77 3.86 10.54
CA GLU A 64 -6.79 3.49 11.52
C GLU A 64 -7.49 2.16 11.16
N VAL A 65 -7.69 1.90 9.86
CA VAL A 65 -8.43 0.72 9.39
C VAL A 65 -7.57 -0.54 9.26
N VAL A 66 -6.34 -0.40 8.76
CA VAL A 66 -5.45 -1.52 8.35
C VAL A 66 -4.08 -1.44 9.04
N GLY A 67 -3.65 -0.26 9.49
CA GLY A 67 -2.33 -0.04 10.10
C GLY A 67 -1.18 0.00 9.10
N GLY A 68 -0.19 0.86 9.38
CA GLY A 68 1.08 0.90 8.65
C GLY A 68 1.03 1.55 7.27
N ALA A 69 -0.02 2.33 6.96
CA ALA A 69 -0.09 3.06 5.69
C ALA A 69 0.81 4.29 5.70
N MET A 70 1.48 4.57 4.58
CA MET A 70 2.27 5.81 4.44
C MET A 70 2.19 6.38 3.02
N ARG A 71 2.56 7.65 2.86
CA ARG A 71 2.53 8.27 1.52
C ARG A 71 3.52 7.55 0.61
N ILE A 72 3.13 7.32 -0.65
CA ILE A 72 3.98 6.62 -1.63
C ILE A 72 5.38 7.23 -1.74
N ASN A 73 5.47 8.56 -1.67
CA ASN A 73 6.74 9.27 -1.75
C ASN A 73 7.65 9.05 -0.53
N LYS A 74 7.06 9.02 0.67
CA LYS A 74 7.77 8.66 1.91
C LYS A 74 8.15 7.18 1.93
N TRP A 75 7.28 6.32 1.40
CA TRP A 75 7.54 4.87 1.33
C TRP A 75 8.74 4.56 0.45
N SER A 76 8.82 5.21 -0.71
CA SER A 76 9.84 5.00 -1.74
C SER A 76 11.10 5.86 -1.59
N GLY A 77 11.08 6.91 -0.76
CA GLY A 77 12.22 7.81 -0.58
C GLY A 77 12.43 8.81 -1.71
N ILE A 78 11.47 8.98 -2.63
CA ILE A 78 11.58 9.89 -3.79
C ILE A 78 11.31 11.37 -3.47
N GLU A 79 11.18 11.73 -2.19
CA GLU A 79 10.88 13.09 -1.74
C GLU A 79 9.60 13.69 -2.36
N ASP A 80 9.68 14.72 -3.18
CA ASP A 80 8.54 15.31 -3.90
C ASP A 80 8.41 14.79 -5.35
N GLY A 81 9.31 13.89 -5.77
CA GLY A 81 9.35 13.28 -7.09
C GLY A 81 9.86 14.20 -8.20
N ARG A 82 10.53 15.32 -7.86
CA ARG A 82 11.00 16.31 -8.85
C ARG A 82 12.50 16.30 -9.12
N TYR A 83 13.26 15.56 -8.30
CA TYR A 83 14.71 15.42 -8.44
C TYR A 83 15.07 14.44 -9.57
N ASP A 84 16.27 14.56 -10.12
CA ASP A 84 16.77 13.58 -11.08
C ASP A 84 16.90 12.20 -10.41
N PRO A 85 16.58 11.09 -11.10
CA PRO A 85 16.68 9.76 -10.51
C PRO A 85 18.07 9.43 -9.93
N SER A 86 19.15 9.91 -10.54
CA SER A 86 20.51 9.69 -10.03
C SER A 86 20.77 10.41 -8.72
N GLU A 87 20.26 11.64 -8.56
CA GLU A 87 20.32 12.40 -7.32
C GLU A 87 19.52 11.73 -6.21
N ILE A 88 18.33 11.21 -6.53
CA ILE A 88 17.49 10.47 -5.56
C ILE A 88 18.23 9.22 -5.08
N VAL A 89 18.80 8.43 -5.99
CA VAL A 89 19.52 7.21 -5.63
C VAL A 89 20.72 7.55 -4.74
N ASP A 90 21.49 8.57 -5.07
CA ASP A 90 22.62 9.02 -4.25
C ASP A 90 22.19 9.39 -2.83
N VAL A 91 21.14 10.21 -2.71
CA VAL A 91 20.59 10.62 -1.40
C VAL A 91 20.07 9.41 -0.62
N VAL A 92 19.28 8.54 -1.24
CA VAL A 92 18.67 7.39 -0.56
C VAL A 92 19.72 6.39 -0.08
N CYS A 93 20.76 6.13 -0.89
CA CYS A 93 21.81 5.18 -0.54
C CYS A 93 22.83 5.72 0.47
N ASN A 94 23.12 7.03 0.45
CA ASN A 94 24.20 7.62 1.26
C ASN A 94 23.73 8.36 2.51
N ASN A 95 22.43 8.51 2.71
CA ASN A 95 21.88 9.19 3.88
C ASN A 95 21.18 8.21 4.84
N ARG A 96 21.68 8.13 6.07
CA ARG A 96 21.14 7.27 7.15
C ARG A 96 19.66 7.48 7.45
N LYS A 97 19.10 8.64 7.08
CA LYS A 97 17.66 8.92 7.19
C LYS A 97 16.80 7.94 6.36
N TYR A 98 17.36 7.33 5.31
CA TYR A 98 16.64 6.44 4.38
C TYR A 98 16.99 4.96 4.57
N CYS A 99 17.65 4.57 5.67
CA CYS A 99 17.94 3.16 5.95
C CYS A 99 16.69 2.26 5.83
N ASP A 100 15.56 2.71 6.37
CA ASP A 100 14.28 1.98 6.29
C ASP A 100 13.75 1.86 4.85
N VAL A 101 14.07 2.81 3.96
CA VAL A 101 13.66 2.76 2.56
C VAL A 101 14.49 1.73 1.82
N VAL A 102 15.81 1.74 2.01
CA VAL A 102 16.73 0.78 1.39
C VAL A 102 16.40 -0.65 1.79
N GLN A 103 15.99 -0.87 3.05
CA GLN A 103 15.61 -2.20 3.55
C GLN A 103 14.28 -2.75 2.99
N ARG A 104 13.47 -1.94 2.30
CA ARG A 104 12.20 -2.36 1.70
C ARG A 104 12.34 -2.90 0.28
N ILE A 105 13.48 -2.62 -0.36
CA ILE A 105 13.82 -3.00 -1.74
C ILE A 105 14.62 -4.29 -1.69
#